data_AF-A0A1F8H1Q1-F1
#
_entry.id   AF-A0A1F8H1Q1-F1
#
_cell.length_a   1.000
_cell.length_b   1.000
_cell.length_c   1.000
_cell.angle_alpha   90.00
_cell.angle_beta   90.00
_cell.angle_gamma   90.00
#
_symmetry.space_group_name_H-M   'P 1'
#
loop_
_entity.id
_entity.type
_entity.pdbx_description
1 polymer ?
#
loop_
_entity_poly.entity_id
_entity_poly.type
_entity_poly.pdbx_seq_one_letter_code
_entity_poly.pdbx_strand_id
1 'polypeptide(L)' 'MLSKEALEEFKAIYKKEYNEDISDEDALEMAVNLLNMMNAIYRPIPKKWLDELEEKDGLVK' A
#
# COMPACT_ATOMS: atom_id res chain seq x y z
N MET A 1 -12.08 -9.18 -1.45
CA MET A 1 -12.89 -8.16 -0.73
C MET A 1 -12.03 -7.63 0.39
N LEU A 2 -12.01 -6.30 0.57
CA LEU A 2 -11.39 -5.69 1.74
C LEU A 2 -12.14 -6.10 3.01
N SER A 3 -11.41 -6.31 4.10
CA SER A 3 -12.05 -6.48 5.41
C SER A 3 -12.66 -5.14 5.85
N LYS A 4 -13.65 -5.20 6.75
CA LYS A 4 -14.24 -3.99 7.34
C LYS A 4 -13.18 -3.15 8.07
N GLU A 5 -12.28 -3.81 8.80
CA GLU A 5 -11.18 -3.17 9.51
C GLU A 5 -10.26 -2.40 8.56
N ALA A 6 -9.86 -3.00 7.45
CA ALA A 6 -9.01 -2.33 6.45
C ALA A 6 -9.70 -1.12 5.80
N LEU A 7 -11.02 -1.18 5.61
CA LEU A 7 -11.78 -0.05 5.06
C LEU A 7 -11.87 1.11 6.06
N GLU A 8 -12.04 0.82 7.35
CA GLU A 8 -12.06 1.84 8.40
C GLU A 8 -10.67 2.46 8.62
N GLU A 9 -9.60 1.67 8.56
CA GLU A 9 -8.23 2.19 8.57
C GLU A 9 -7.97 3.11 7.37
N PHE A 10 -8.42 2.71 6.18
CA PHE A 10 -8.30 3.53 4.97
C PHE A 10 -8.99 4.89 5.15
N LYS A 11 -10.23 4.90 5.66
CA LYS A 11 -10.98 6.13 5.94
C LYS A 11 -10.29 7.01 6.99
N ALA A 12 -9.75 6.41 8.05
CA ALA A 12 -9.01 7.13 9.09
C ALA A 12 -7.75 7.81 8.54
N ILE A 13 -7.00 7.13 7.67
CA ILE A 13 -5.83 7.69 6.98
C ILE A 13 -6.26 8.81 6.04
N TYR A 14 -7.28 8.60 5.21
CA TYR A 14 -7.78 9.62 4.28
C TYR A 14 -8.17 10.90 5.02
N LYS A 15 -8.94 10.78 6.12
CA LYS A 15 -9.31 11.91 6.96
C LYS A 15 -8.11 12.64 7.55
N LYS A 16 -7.10 11.90 8.00
CA LYS A 16 -5.88 12.50 8.56
C LYS A 16 -5.11 13.31 7.52
N GLU A 17 -4.98 12.80 6.30
CA GLU A 17 -4.18 13.42 5.25
C GLU A 17 -4.92 14.57 4.53
N TYR A 18 -6.24 14.45 4.35
CA TYR A 18 -7.03 15.39 3.56
C TYR A 18 -8.04 16.21 4.39
N ASN A 19 -8.21 15.89 5.68
CA ASN A 19 -9.19 16.52 6.57
C ASN A 19 -10.64 16.45 6.04
N GLU A 20 -10.95 15.39 5.29
CA GLU A 20 -12.25 15.13 4.66
C GLU A 20 -12.77 13.73 5.06
N ASP A 21 -14.09 13.63 5.27
CA ASP A 21 -14.78 12.35 5.48
C ASP A 21 -15.32 11.84 4.13
N ILE A 22 -15.24 10.53 3.91
CA ILE A 22 -15.68 9.86 2.69
C ILE A 22 -16.69 8.76 3.02
N SER A 23 -17.60 8.49 2.10
CA SER A 23 -18.59 7.42 2.27
C SER A 23 -17.93 6.04 2.19
N ASP A 24 -18.62 5.00 2.67
CA ASP A 24 -18.15 3.62 2.56
C ASP A 24 -18.01 3.18 1.10
N GLU A 25 -18.88 3.69 0.22
CA GLU A 25 -18.87 3.40 -1.22
C GLU A 25 -17.65 4.03 -1.89
N ASP A 26 -17.39 5.31 -1.62
CA ASP A 26 -16.23 6.04 -2.13
C ASP A 26 -14.92 5.43 -1.60
N ALA A 27 -14.87 5.12 -0.31
CA ALA A 27 -13.72 4.47 0.33
C ALA A 27 -13.42 3.11 -0.31
N LEU A 28 -14.44 2.32 -0.59
CA LEU A 28 -14.29 1.01 -1.21
C LEU A 28 -13.76 1.13 -2.63
N GLU A 29 -14.31 2.05 -3.44
CA GLU A 29 -13.85 2.29 -4.80
C GLU A 29 -12.38 2.74 -4.82
N MET A 30 -12.02 3.74 -4.02
CA MET A 30 -10.66 4.26 -3.93
C MET A 30 -9.66 3.19 -3.47
N ALA A 31 -9.99 2.43 -2.42
CA ALA A 31 -9.11 1.40 -1.89
C ALA A 31 -8.90 0.26 -2.89
N VAL A 32 -9.95 -0.15 -3.64
CA VAL A 32 -9.83 -1.14 -4.72
C VAL A 32 -8.95 -0.62 -5.85
N ASN A 33 -9.13 0.64 -6.26
CA ASN A 33 -8.31 1.26 -7.30
C ASN A 33 -6.83 1.34 -6.91
N LEU A 34 -6.53 1.65 -5.64
CA LEU A 34 -5.17 1.62 -5.10
C LEU A 34 -4.56 0.22 -5.19
N LEU A 35 -5.28 -0.81 -4.75
CA LEU A 35 -4.80 -2.20 -4.82
C LEU A 35 -4.58 -2.65 -6.26
N ASN A 36 -5.46 -2.29 -7.18
CA ASN A 36 -5.30 -2.58 -8.60
C ASN A 36 -4.05 -1.91 -9.18
N MET A 37 -3.82 -0.64 -8.84
CA MET A 37 -2.61 0.07 -9.24
C MET A 37 -1.36 -0.61 -8.68
N MET A 38 -1.34 -0.91 -7.38
CA MET A 38 -0.23 -1.60 -6.73
C MET A 38 0.03 -2.96 -7.37
N ASN A 39 -1.00 -3.76 -7.66
CA ASN A 39 -0.84 -5.03 -8.35
C ASN A 39 -0.24 -4.88 -9.76
N ALA A 40 -0.54 -3.79 -10.47
CA ALA A 40 -0.02 -3.54 -11.80
C ALA A 40 1.45 -3.06 -11.80
N ILE A 41 1.86 -2.28 -10.79
CA ILE A 41 3.18 -1.66 -10.74
C ILE A 41 4.18 -2.40 -9.83
N TYR A 42 3.70 -3.10 -8.82
CA TYR A 42 4.55 -3.80 -7.85
C TYR A 42 5.10 -5.07 -8.49
N ARG A 43 6.34 -4.99 -8.98
CA ARG A 43 7.06 -6.12 -9.56
C ARG A 43 7.94 -6.77 -8.48
N PRO A 44 8.07 -8.10 -8.47
CA PRO A 44 9.03 -8.76 -7.60
C PRO A 44 10.44 -8.26 -7.90
N ILE A 45 11.16 -7.85 -6.86
CA ILE A 45 12.58 -7.51 -6.95
C ILE A 45 13.34 -8.83 -7.15
N PRO A 46 14.17 -8.99 -8.19
CA PRO A 46 15.04 -10.14 -8.32
C PRO A 46 15.90 -10.28 -7.07
N LYS A 47 15.97 -11.49 -6.49
CA LYS A 47 16.74 -11.75 -5.26
C LYS A 47 18.17 -11.22 -5.34
N LYS A 48 18.80 -11.36 -6.51
CA LYS A 48 20.14 -10.83 -6.80
C LYS A 48 20.28 -9.32 -6.52
N TRP A 49 19.26 -8.52 -6.83
CA TRP A 49 19.27 -7.08 -6.55
C TRP A 49 19.12 -6.80 -5.06
N LEU A 50 18.42 -7.67 -4.32
CA LEU A 50 18.35 -7.60 -2.87
C LEU A 50 19.73 -7.91 -2.25
N ASP A 51 20.37 -9.01 -2.70
CA ASP A 51 21.69 -9.43 -2.24
C ASP A 51 22.76 -8.32 -2.50
N GLU A 52 22.73 -7.69 -3.68
CA GLU A 52 23.62 -6.56 -4.04
C GLU A 52 23.37 -5.28 -3.21
N LEU A 53 22.12 -5.04 -2.78
CA LEU A 53 21.78 -3.90 -1.90
C LEU A 53 22.24 -4.15 -0.47
N GLU A 54 22.04 -5.36 0.06
CA GLU A 54 22.49 -5.75 1.39
C GLU A 54 24.02 -5.68 1.53
N GLU A 55 24.76 -6.09 0.50
CA GLU A 55 26.21 -5.94 0.43
C GLU A 55 26.67 -4.47 0.39
N LYS A 56 25.95 -3.60 -0.33
CA LYS A 56 26.29 -2.17 -0.45
C LYS A 56 26.02 -1.38 0.82
N ASP A 57 24.93 -1.68 1.52
CA ASP A 57 24.52 -0.96 2.72
C ASP A 57 25.19 -1.50 4.00
N GLY A 58 26.07 -2.51 3.87
CA GLY A 58 26.77 -3.12 5.02
C GLY A 58 25.82 -3.80 6.00
N LEU A 59 24.61 -4.18 5.54
CA LEU A 59 23.58 -4.84 6.34
C LEU A 59 23.76 -6.36 6.39
N VAL A 60 24.78 -6.89 5.72
CA VAL A 60 25.20 -8.28 5.85
C VAL A 60 25.74 -8.51 7.27
N LYS A 61 25.01 -9.32 8.06
CA LYS A 61 25.51 -9.90 9.32
C LYS A 61 26.52 -11.01 9.06
#